data_AF-A0A8H4TKR5-F1
#
_entry.id   AF-A0A8H4TKR5-F1
#
_cell.length_a   1.000
_cell.length_b   1.000
_cell.length_c   1.000
_cell.angle_alpha   90.00
_cell.angle_beta   90.00
_cell.angle_gamma   90.00
#
_symmetry.space_group_name_H-M   'P 1'
#
loop_
_entity.id
_entity.type
_entity.pdbx_description
1 polymer ?
#
loop_
_entity_poly.entity_id
_entity_poly.type
_entity_poly.pdbx_seq_one_letter_code
_entity_poly.pdbx_strand_id
1 'polypeptide(L)'
;MVDPVTILCGDDGDIVSFQLERSKACSTSRYLATYLANKTTPEITISDIYPEELRWFRDWIWGHKTLVDNKENLCMREPWLSNATQAWLLGQRLEAPEFQKFCLERFIDNCALALFGPWKIIEENAGANSPLRRFSNHWIAWNVSLVQDGPHEYRGLKAVALAKDVDEYTGDPRKYGQEHWYSDCGDQISPRCEHNPRVTDEKTEQAQHPEKPPANNECSFELPKSTSPKHLILPKESRRKLRIKDSRNSLYVHYSQST
;
A
#
# COMPACT_ATOMS: atom_id res chain seq x y z
N MET A 1 -34.54 9.11 -16.10
CA MET A 1 -34.39 10.56 -15.85
C MET A 1 -33.19 10.70 -14.93
N VAL A 2 -32.22 11.56 -15.25
CA VAL A 2 -31.06 11.79 -14.37
C VAL A 2 -31.58 12.57 -13.16
N ASP A 3 -31.35 12.06 -11.95
CA ASP A 3 -31.68 12.72 -10.68
C ASP A 3 -30.39 13.34 -10.11
N PRO A 4 -30.09 14.61 -10.45
CA PRO A 4 -28.85 15.25 -10.04
C PRO A 4 -28.91 15.68 -8.57
N VAL A 5 -27.78 15.56 -7.90
CA VAL A 5 -27.51 16.17 -6.59
C VAL A 5 -26.34 17.14 -6.72
N THR A 6 -26.45 18.29 -6.06
CA THR A 6 -25.41 19.32 -6.01
C THR A 6 -24.67 19.20 -4.69
N ILE A 7 -23.36 18.99 -4.75
CA ILE A 7 -22.47 19.06 -3.61
C ILE A 7 -21.78 20.42 -3.63
N LEU A 8 -21.94 21.19 -2.56
CA LEU A 8 -21.28 22.46 -2.30
C LEU A 8 -20.09 22.20 -1.36
N CYS A 9 -18.91 22.70 -1.71
CA CYS A 9 -17.73 22.63 -0.85
C CYS A 9 -16.87 23.89 -0.98
N GLY A 10 -16.06 24.18 0.04
CA GLY A 10 -15.26 25.40 0.14
C GLY A 10 -15.66 26.24 1.35
N ASP A 11 -14.87 27.29 1.60
CA ASP A 11 -15.06 28.19 2.74
C ASP A 11 -15.86 29.44 2.32
N ASP A 12 -16.24 30.29 3.28
CA ASP A 12 -17.20 31.43 3.17
C ASP A 12 -16.92 32.49 2.07
N GLY A 13 -15.90 32.30 1.22
CA GLY A 13 -15.62 33.11 0.03
C GLY A 13 -15.47 32.35 -1.29
N ASP A 14 -15.27 31.03 -1.27
CA ASP A 14 -14.91 30.21 -2.45
C ASP A 14 -15.71 28.89 -2.49
N ILE A 15 -17.03 28.99 -2.36
CA ILE A 15 -17.92 27.82 -2.46
C ILE A 15 -18.00 27.40 -3.94
N VAL A 16 -17.60 26.16 -4.20
CA VAL A 16 -17.69 25.50 -5.51
C VAL A 16 -18.80 24.46 -5.48
N SER A 17 -19.55 24.35 -6.57
CA SER A 17 -20.61 23.37 -6.74
C SER A 17 -20.20 22.25 -7.71
N PHE A 18 -20.55 21.02 -7.35
CA PHE A 18 -20.32 19.83 -8.14
C PHE A 18 -21.63 19.05 -8.29
N GLN A 19 -22.02 18.75 -9.53
CA GLN A 19 -23.17 17.88 -9.77
C GLN A 19 -22.73 16.42 -9.83
N LEU A 20 -23.50 15.55 -9.19
CA LEU A 20 -23.39 14.09 -9.27
C LEU A 20 -24.76 13.48 -9.54
N GLU A 21 -24.80 12.28 -10.10
CA GLU A 21 -26.02 11.49 -10.18
C GLU A 21 -26.32 10.91 -8.79
N ARG A 22 -27.54 11.12 -8.26
CA ARG A 22 -27.94 10.66 -6.91
C ARG A 22 -27.66 9.18 -6.72
N SER A 23 -28.03 8.35 -7.71
CA SER A 23 -27.84 6.90 -7.68
C SER A 23 -26.37 6.54 -7.44
N LYS A 24 -25.44 7.15 -8.19
CA LYS A 24 -23.99 6.95 -8.09
C LYS A 24 -23.42 7.49 -6.80
N ALA A 25 -23.85 8.68 -6.37
CA ALA A 25 -23.41 9.27 -5.10
C ALA A 25 -23.78 8.36 -3.92
N CYS A 26 -25.04 7.91 -3.86
CA CYS A 26 -25.55 7.05 -2.80
C CYS A 26 -24.97 5.63 -2.86
N SER A 27 -24.75 5.04 -4.04
CA SER A 27 -24.17 3.69 -4.15
C SER A 27 -22.70 3.64 -3.71
N THR A 28 -22.02 4.80 -3.74
CA THR A 28 -20.57 4.88 -3.59
C THR A 28 -20.13 5.44 -2.25
N SER A 29 -20.99 6.23 -1.60
CA SER A 29 -20.72 6.86 -0.31
C SER A 29 -21.89 6.64 0.63
N ARG A 30 -21.62 5.97 1.76
CA ARG A 30 -22.63 5.76 2.80
C ARG A 30 -23.05 7.09 3.45
N TYR A 31 -22.12 8.03 3.59
CA TYR A 31 -22.40 9.38 4.06
C TYR A 31 -23.42 10.08 3.16
N LEU A 32 -23.17 10.10 1.84
CA LEU A 32 -24.08 10.71 0.88
C LEU A 32 -25.43 10.00 0.83
N ALA A 33 -25.43 8.66 0.86
CA ALA A 33 -26.68 7.88 0.92
C ALA A 33 -27.54 8.26 2.13
N THR A 34 -26.91 8.35 3.31
CA THR A 34 -27.59 8.70 4.57
C THR A 34 -28.12 10.13 4.54
N TYR A 35 -27.33 11.07 4.03
CA TYR A 35 -27.73 12.48 3.95
C TYR A 35 -28.88 12.70 2.95
N LEU A 36 -28.82 12.03 1.79
CA LEU A 36 -29.78 12.20 0.71
C LEU A 36 -31.05 11.37 0.89
N ALA A 37 -31.05 10.33 1.73
CA ALA A 37 -32.22 9.50 2.01
C ALA A 37 -33.39 10.30 2.63
N ASN A 38 -33.08 11.29 3.46
CA ASN A 38 -34.08 12.02 4.25
C ASN A 38 -34.39 13.42 3.71
N LYS A 39 -33.77 13.83 2.59
CA LYS A 39 -33.87 15.19 2.07
C LYS A 39 -34.50 15.23 0.69
N THR A 40 -35.55 16.04 0.59
CA THR A 40 -36.13 16.50 -0.68
C THR A 40 -35.21 17.47 -1.41
N THR A 41 -34.33 18.16 -0.69
CA THR A 41 -33.37 19.09 -1.28
C THR A 41 -32.26 18.32 -2.01
N PRO A 42 -31.98 18.64 -3.28
CA PRO A 42 -30.90 18.01 -4.03
C PRO A 42 -29.51 18.54 -3.64
N GLU A 43 -29.41 19.42 -2.64
CA GLU A 43 -28.17 20.11 -2.28
C GLU A 43 -27.62 19.63 -0.93
N ILE A 44 -26.30 19.44 -0.89
CA ILE A 44 -25.53 19.09 0.30
C ILE A 44 -24.29 19.99 0.38
N THR A 45 -24.06 20.60 1.54
CA THR A 45 -22.81 21.33 1.81
C THR A 45 -21.89 20.45 2.63
N ILE A 46 -20.64 20.30 2.19
CA ILE A 46 -19.58 19.62 2.93
C ILE A 46 -18.47 20.62 3.23
N SER A 47 -18.39 21.01 4.49
CA SER A 47 -17.40 21.95 5.02
C SER A 47 -16.01 21.33 5.12
N ASP A 48 -14.98 22.18 5.17
CA ASP A 48 -13.58 21.80 5.40
C ASP A 48 -13.01 20.85 4.33
N ILE A 49 -13.52 20.90 3.09
CA ILE A 49 -13.00 20.14 1.95
C ILE A 49 -12.56 21.11 0.88
N TYR A 50 -11.31 20.95 0.41
CA TYR A 50 -10.82 21.69 -0.73
C TYR A 50 -11.55 21.25 -2.00
N PRO A 51 -12.03 22.19 -2.85
CA PRO A 51 -12.72 21.85 -4.09
C PRO A 51 -11.96 20.89 -5.00
N GLU A 52 -10.63 20.91 -4.99
CA GLU A 52 -9.79 19.97 -5.74
C GLU A 52 -9.97 18.53 -5.29
N GLU A 53 -10.09 18.28 -3.98
CA GLU A 53 -10.27 16.94 -3.43
C GLU A 53 -11.59 16.33 -3.91
N LEU A 54 -12.67 17.13 -3.85
CA LEU A 54 -14.00 16.70 -4.29
C LEU A 54 -14.05 16.48 -5.80
N ARG A 55 -13.28 17.25 -6.59
CA ARG A 55 -13.14 17.04 -8.03
C ARG A 55 -12.59 15.64 -8.34
N TRP A 56 -11.58 15.17 -7.61
CA TRP A 56 -11.02 13.84 -7.83
C TRP A 56 -12.03 12.72 -7.53
N PHE A 57 -12.81 12.87 -6.45
CA PHE A 57 -13.88 11.92 -6.13
C PHE A 57 -14.94 11.87 -7.24
N ARG A 58 -15.38 13.03 -7.73
CA ARG A 58 -16.31 13.14 -8.85
C ARG A 58 -15.77 12.49 -10.12
N ASP A 59 -14.53 12.82 -10.49
CA ASP A 59 -13.90 12.30 -11.70
C ASP A 59 -13.74 10.78 -11.62
N TRP A 60 -13.42 10.24 -10.43
CA TRP A 60 -13.38 8.80 -10.20
C TRP A 60 -14.77 8.13 -10.34
N ILE A 61 -15.84 8.72 -9.79
CA ILE A 61 -17.22 8.21 -9.94
C ILE A 61 -17.62 8.09 -11.42
N TRP A 62 -17.22 9.05 -12.24
CA TRP A 62 -17.56 9.08 -13.66
C TRP A 62 -16.62 8.25 -14.53
N GLY A 63 -15.36 8.13 -14.14
CA GLY A 63 -14.27 7.60 -14.96
C GLY A 63 -13.72 6.25 -14.52
N HIS A 64 -14.45 5.48 -13.69
CA HIS A 64 -13.93 4.25 -13.05
C HIS A 64 -13.24 3.26 -14.01
N LYS A 65 -13.54 3.30 -15.32
CA LYS A 65 -12.95 2.45 -16.36
C LYS A 65 -11.80 3.08 -17.17
N THR A 66 -11.64 4.40 -17.23
CA THR A 66 -10.67 5.05 -18.13
C THR A 66 -9.34 5.41 -17.47
N LEU A 67 -9.25 5.40 -16.13
CA LEU A 67 -8.00 5.73 -15.42
C LEU A 67 -7.08 4.52 -15.17
N VAL A 68 -7.58 3.28 -15.35
CA VAL A 68 -6.89 2.05 -14.92
C VAL A 68 -6.28 1.26 -16.08
N ASP A 69 -6.67 1.54 -17.33
CA ASP A 69 -6.43 0.60 -18.45
C ASP A 69 -5.11 0.76 -19.21
N ASN A 70 -4.21 1.65 -18.77
CA ASN A 70 -2.88 1.76 -19.37
C ASN A 70 -1.82 1.09 -18.49
N LYS A 71 -1.78 -0.25 -18.52
CA LYS A 71 -0.65 -1.07 -18.01
C LYS A 71 0.70 -0.69 -18.63
N GLU A 72 0.72 0.18 -19.64
CA GLU A 72 1.93 0.67 -20.31
C GLU A 72 2.58 1.91 -19.66
N ASN A 73 1.92 2.59 -18.72
CA ASN A 73 2.55 3.65 -17.92
C ASN A 73 2.76 3.17 -16.49
N LEU A 74 3.98 2.69 -16.20
CA LEU A 74 4.40 2.19 -14.88
C LEU A 74 4.33 3.25 -13.75
N CYS A 75 4.00 4.50 -14.06
CA CYS A 75 3.77 5.58 -13.10
C CYS A 75 2.49 6.33 -13.48
N MET A 76 1.61 6.57 -12.50
CA MET A 76 0.41 7.38 -12.72
C MET A 76 0.80 8.85 -12.84
N ARG A 77 0.07 9.58 -13.69
CA ARG A 77 0.24 11.02 -13.87
C ARG A 77 -0.50 11.78 -12.76
N GLU A 78 -0.17 13.06 -12.61
CA GLU A 78 -0.96 13.99 -11.80
C GLU A 78 -2.45 13.91 -12.16
N PRO A 79 -3.37 14.05 -11.18
CA PRO A 79 -3.13 14.49 -9.81
C PRO A 79 -2.76 13.38 -8.81
N TRP A 80 -2.88 12.10 -9.18
CA TRP A 80 -2.83 10.99 -8.22
C TRP A 80 -1.46 10.79 -7.59
N LEU A 81 -0.39 11.14 -8.31
CA LEU A 81 0.98 11.12 -7.81
C LEU A 81 1.13 11.95 -6.52
N SER A 82 0.63 13.19 -6.54
CA SER A 82 0.77 14.11 -5.41
C SER A 82 -0.39 14.01 -4.41
N ASN A 83 -1.55 13.51 -4.83
CA ASN A 83 -2.79 13.73 -4.07
C ASN A 83 -3.53 12.46 -3.64
N ALA A 84 -3.01 11.25 -3.92
CA ALA A 84 -3.68 10.01 -3.54
C ALA A 84 -3.97 9.91 -2.04
N THR A 85 -3.10 10.45 -1.18
CA THR A 85 -3.32 10.45 0.28
C THR A 85 -4.50 11.33 0.70
N GLN A 86 -4.57 12.57 0.19
CA GLN A 86 -5.66 13.50 0.48
C GLN A 86 -6.99 12.95 -0.06
N ALA A 87 -6.99 12.39 -1.27
CA ALA A 87 -8.15 11.70 -1.82
C ALA A 87 -8.59 10.50 -0.95
N TRP A 88 -7.65 9.73 -0.41
CA TRP A 88 -7.96 8.65 0.52
C TRP A 88 -8.64 9.17 1.80
N LEU A 89 -8.11 10.25 2.39
CA LEU A 89 -8.70 10.90 3.57
C LEU A 89 -10.09 11.46 3.30
N LEU A 90 -10.32 12.04 2.12
CA LEU A 90 -11.66 12.40 1.65
C LEU A 90 -12.57 11.17 1.60
N GLY A 91 -12.09 10.06 1.04
CA GLY A 91 -12.83 8.79 1.02
C GLY A 91 -13.20 8.28 2.41
N GLN A 92 -12.36 8.52 3.42
CA GLN A 92 -12.68 8.25 4.83
C GLN A 92 -13.87 9.09 5.30
N ARG A 93 -13.84 10.41 5.05
CA ARG A 93 -14.89 11.35 5.45
C ARG A 93 -16.21 11.08 4.75
N LEU A 94 -16.17 10.74 3.46
CA LEU A 94 -17.34 10.39 2.67
C LEU A 94 -17.81 8.94 2.92
N GLU A 95 -17.13 8.15 3.74
CA GLU A 95 -17.45 6.75 3.95
C GLU A 95 -17.58 5.98 2.62
N ALA A 96 -16.61 6.19 1.73
CA ALA A 96 -16.55 5.64 0.38
C ALA A 96 -15.43 4.59 0.27
N PRO A 97 -15.67 3.33 0.69
CA PRO A 97 -14.61 2.32 0.83
C PRO A 97 -13.94 1.94 -0.48
N GLU A 98 -14.68 1.87 -1.59
CA GLU A 98 -14.10 1.55 -2.90
C GLU A 98 -13.23 2.69 -3.44
N PHE A 99 -13.58 3.94 -3.11
CA PHE A 99 -12.72 5.08 -3.41
C PHE A 99 -11.43 5.03 -2.58
N GLN A 100 -11.53 4.73 -1.28
CA GLN A 100 -10.36 4.54 -0.42
C GLN A 100 -9.45 3.43 -0.96
N LYS A 101 -10.00 2.30 -1.41
CA LYS A 101 -9.22 1.23 -2.03
C LYS A 101 -8.48 1.76 -3.26
N PHE A 102 -9.19 2.39 -4.18
CA PHE A 102 -8.55 3.00 -5.34
C PHE A 102 -7.41 3.95 -4.96
N CYS A 103 -7.65 4.89 -4.03
CA CYS A 103 -6.64 5.85 -3.62
C CYS A 103 -5.44 5.20 -2.93
N LEU A 104 -5.65 4.16 -2.11
CA LEU A 104 -4.55 3.44 -1.46
C LEU A 104 -3.66 2.75 -2.48
N GLU A 105 -4.26 2.05 -3.45
CA GLU A 105 -3.52 1.40 -4.53
C GLU A 105 -2.64 2.42 -5.27
N ARG A 106 -3.22 3.56 -5.65
CA ARG A 106 -2.48 4.65 -6.30
C ARG A 106 -1.39 5.24 -5.40
N PHE A 107 -1.60 5.32 -4.10
CA PHE A 107 -0.57 5.78 -3.18
C PHE A 107 0.60 4.79 -3.12
N ILE A 108 0.34 3.49 -2.97
CA ILE A 108 1.36 2.43 -2.90
C ILE A 108 2.20 2.39 -4.17
N ASP A 109 1.56 2.53 -5.34
CA ASP A 109 2.24 2.52 -6.64
C ASP A 109 3.24 3.68 -6.78
N ASN A 110 2.94 4.84 -6.18
CA ASN A 110 3.66 6.08 -6.41
C ASN A 110 4.50 6.55 -5.22
N CYS A 111 4.38 5.94 -4.04
CA CYS A 111 5.00 6.47 -2.80
C CYS A 111 6.52 6.56 -2.86
N ALA A 112 7.17 5.73 -3.68
CA ALA A 112 8.62 5.78 -3.89
C ALA A 112 9.07 6.90 -4.86
N LEU A 113 8.14 7.50 -5.60
CA LEU A 113 8.40 8.58 -6.55
C LEU A 113 8.21 9.97 -5.92
N ALA A 114 7.54 10.04 -4.76
CA ALA A 114 7.36 11.28 -4.04
C ALA A 114 8.70 11.75 -3.45
N LEU A 115 9.11 12.98 -3.78
CA LEU A 115 10.32 13.60 -3.23
C LEU A 115 10.20 13.86 -1.72
N PHE A 116 9.00 14.28 -1.30
CA PHE A 116 8.57 14.39 0.09
C PHE A 116 7.20 13.75 0.18
N GLY A 117 7.05 12.72 1.01
CA GLY A 117 5.78 12.03 1.12
C GLY A 117 4.87 12.62 2.20
N PRO A 118 3.58 12.28 2.16
CA PRO A 118 2.55 12.85 3.02
C PRO A 118 2.52 12.19 4.42
N TRP A 119 3.65 11.68 4.90
CA TRP A 119 3.77 10.77 6.03
C TRP A 119 3.21 11.35 7.33
N LYS A 120 3.53 12.61 7.61
CA LYS A 120 3.02 13.33 8.79
C LYS A 120 1.50 13.51 8.72
N ILE A 121 0.97 13.84 7.54
CA ILE A 121 -0.47 14.00 7.33
C ILE A 121 -1.19 12.67 7.58
N ILE A 122 -0.63 11.56 7.08
CA ILE A 122 -1.15 10.21 7.37
C ILE A 122 -1.10 9.93 8.86
N GLU A 123 -0.02 10.31 9.55
CA GLU A 123 0.14 10.10 10.98
C GLU A 123 -0.92 10.85 11.82
N GLU A 124 -1.28 12.06 11.40
CA GLU A 124 -2.19 12.92 12.16
C GLU A 124 -3.66 12.68 11.83
N ASN A 125 -3.98 12.32 10.58
CA ASN A 125 -5.37 12.34 10.08
C ASN A 125 -5.94 10.97 9.72
N ALA A 126 -5.10 9.99 9.38
CA ALA A 126 -5.60 8.65 9.09
C ALA A 126 -5.88 7.91 10.41
N GLY A 127 -6.98 7.15 10.45
CA GLY A 127 -7.31 6.33 11.62
C GLY A 127 -6.15 5.38 11.98
N ALA A 128 -5.91 5.14 13.27
CA ALA A 128 -4.75 4.39 13.73
C ALA A 128 -4.63 2.99 13.10
N ASN A 129 -5.78 2.33 12.90
CA ASN A 129 -5.87 0.99 12.30
C ASN A 129 -6.26 1.04 10.82
N SER A 130 -6.17 2.21 10.17
CA SER A 130 -6.53 2.32 8.76
C SER A 130 -5.49 1.64 7.87
N PRO A 131 -5.91 1.08 6.72
CA PRO A 131 -4.99 0.51 5.73
C PRO A 131 -3.89 1.48 5.28
N LEU A 132 -4.23 2.77 5.11
CA LEU A 132 -3.27 3.81 4.76
C LEU A 132 -2.22 4.01 5.86
N ARG A 133 -2.65 4.04 7.13
CA ARG A 133 -1.74 4.17 8.28
C ARG A 133 -0.83 2.96 8.43
N ARG A 134 -1.38 1.75 8.27
CA ARG A 134 -0.63 0.48 8.30
C ARG A 134 0.46 0.45 7.24
N PHE A 135 0.10 0.71 5.98
CA PHE A 135 1.06 0.78 4.88
C PHE A 135 2.15 1.83 5.14
N SER A 136 1.75 3.05 5.51
CA SER A 136 2.68 4.15 5.82
C SER A 136 3.68 3.76 6.92
N ASN A 137 3.19 3.16 8.01
CA ASN A 137 4.03 2.71 9.11
C ASN A 137 5.06 1.67 8.64
N HIS A 138 4.63 0.67 7.86
CA HIS A 138 5.51 -0.36 7.34
C HIS A 138 6.52 0.21 6.33
N TRP A 139 6.10 1.11 5.45
CA TRP A 139 6.96 1.78 4.49
C TRP A 139 8.09 2.57 5.17
N ILE A 140 7.73 3.38 6.17
CA ILE A 140 8.70 4.18 6.93
C ILE A 140 9.65 3.27 7.69
N ALA A 141 9.13 2.28 8.44
CA ALA A 141 9.95 1.34 9.20
C ALA A 141 10.95 0.61 8.32
N TRP A 142 10.49 0.12 7.16
CA TRP A 142 11.33 -0.56 6.19
C TRP A 142 12.41 0.37 5.62
N ASN A 143 12.07 1.60 5.18
CA ASN A 143 13.07 2.53 4.64
C ASN A 143 14.12 2.95 5.68
N VAL A 144 13.71 3.20 6.93
CA VAL A 144 14.64 3.51 8.03
C VAL A 144 15.57 2.34 8.31
N SER A 145 15.12 1.10 8.21
CA SER A 145 15.98 -0.08 8.40
C SER A 145 17.08 -0.21 7.34
N LEU A 146 16.86 0.35 6.14
CA LEU A 146 17.78 0.25 5.01
C LEU A 146 18.84 1.35 4.98
N VAL A 147 18.54 2.53 5.54
CA VAL A 147 19.39 3.71 5.45
C VAL A 147 19.80 4.13 6.85
N GLN A 148 21.11 4.16 7.10
CA GLN A 148 21.67 4.69 8.35
C GLN A 148 21.17 6.13 8.57
N ASP A 149 20.63 6.41 9.75
CA ASP A 149 20.00 7.67 10.19
C ASP A 149 18.64 8.04 9.56
N GLY A 150 18.17 7.26 8.57
CA GLY A 150 16.84 7.40 7.95
C GLY A 150 16.63 8.72 7.17
N PRO A 151 15.65 8.77 6.25
CA PRO A 151 15.24 10.02 5.61
C PRO A 151 14.79 11.08 6.63
N HIS A 152 15.20 12.33 6.41
CA HIS A 152 14.85 13.45 7.30
C HIS A 152 13.34 13.68 7.42
N GLU A 153 12.56 13.38 6.38
CA GLU A 153 11.09 13.49 6.39
C GLU A 153 10.41 12.56 7.41
N TYR A 154 11.08 11.48 7.85
CA TYR A 154 10.54 10.57 8.84
C TYR A 154 10.84 10.99 10.28
N ARG A 155 11.70 12.00 10.47
CA ARG A 155 12.14 12.40 11.80
C ARG A 155 10.93 12.81 12.66
N GLY A 156 10.82 12.17 13.83
CA GLY A 156 9.76 12.43 14.80
C GLY A 156 8.45 11.68 14.54
N LEU A 157 8.32 10.95 13.43
CA LEU A 157 7.16 10.08 13.19
C LEU A 157 7.24 8.84 14.07
N LYS A 158 6.10 8.41 14.63
CA LYS A 158 6.03 7.23 15.50
C LYS A 158 6.46 5.95 14.77
N ALA A 159 6.21 5.88 13.47
CA ALA A 159 6.57 4.74 12.62
C ALA A 159 8.08 4.44 12.60
N VAL A 160 8.95 5.43 12.85
CA VAL A 160 10.41 5.22 12.93
C VAL A 160 10.78 4.22 14.02
N ALA A 161 10.05 4.22 15.15
CA ALA A 161 10.32 3.31 16.26
C ALA A 161 10.07 1.84 15.92
N LEU A 162 9.32 1.58 14.84
CA LEU A 162 9.00 0.24 14.36
C LEU A 162 10.14 -0.37 13.51
N ALA A 163 11.14 0.43 13.11
CA ALA A 163 12.28 -0.06 12.33
C ALA A 163 13.09 -1.14 13.06
N LYS A 164 13.03 -1.18 14.40
CA LYS A 164 13.66 -2.22 15.24
C LYS A 164 13.02 -3.61 15.07
N ASP A 165 11.77 -3.64 14.61
CA ASP A 165 10.98 -4.86 14.44
C ASP A 165 11.08 -5.38 12.99
N VAL A 166 11.82 -4.68 12.12
CA VAL A 166 12.14 -5.10 10.75
C VAL A 166 13.29 -6.11 10.80
N ASP A 167 13.11 -7.26 10.16
CA ASP A 167 14.10 -8.34 10.09
C ASP A 167 14.52 -8.67 8.66
N GLU A 168 15.39 -9.68 8.49
CA GLU A 168 15.88 -10.12 7.18
C GLU A 168 14.79 -10.72 6.26
N TYR A 169 13.63 -11.04 6.82
CA TYR A 169 12.49 -11.59 6.10
C TYR A 169 11.46 -10.51 5.76
N THR A 170 11.50 -9.34 6.39
CA THR A 170 10.60 -8.21 6.08
C THR A 170 10.88 -7.69 4.66
N GLY A 171 9.96 -7.99 3.75
CA GLY A 171 10.02 -7.53 2.36
C GLY A 171 9.54 -6.09 2.16
N ASP A 172 9.79 -5.57 0.96
CA ASP A 172 9.24 -4.30 0.48
C ASP A 172 7.70 -4.28 0.62
N PRO A 173 7.13 -3.35 1.41
CA PRO A 173 5.68 -3.25 1.63
C PRO A 173 4.86 -3.15 0.35
N ARG A 174 5.40 -2.61 -0.75
CA ARG A 174 4.65 -2.50 -2.02
C ARG A 174 4.38 -3.85 -2.69
N LYS A 175 5.10 -4.90 -2.31
CA LYS A 175 4.91 -6.24 -2.89
C LYS A 175 3.70 -6.97 -2.32
N TYR A 176 3.18 -6.53 -1.17
CA TYR A 176 1.98 -7.13 -0.59
C TYR A 176 0.75 -6.70 -1.39
N GLY A 177 -0.15 -7.64 -1.65
CA GLY A 177 -1.44 -7.36 -2.28
C GLY A 177 -2.28 -6.41 -1.42
N GLN A 178 -3.16 -5.65 -2.04
CA GLN A 178 -3.96 -4.62 -1.35
C GLN A 178 -4.73 -5.16 -0.15
N GLU A 179 -5.28 -6.38 -0.26
CA GLU A 179 -6.04 -7.04 0.81
C GLU A 179 -5.25 -7.20 2.11
N HIS A 180 -3.92 -7.29 2.04
CA HIS A 180 -3.05 -7.33 3.21
C HIS A 180 -3.33 -6.15 4.16
N TRP A 181 -3.41 -4.94 3.60
CA TRP A 181 -3.57 -3.70 4.36
C TRP A 181 -4.96 -3.56 4.99
N TYR A 182 -5.96 -4.21 4.41
CA TYR A 182 -7.33 -4.26 4.94
C TYR A 182 -7.55 -5.39 5.95
N SER A 183 -6.63 -6.35 6.03
CA SER A 183 -6.69 -7.45 6.99
C SER A 183 -5.96 -7.16 8.30
N ASP A 184 -6.22 -7.96 9.34
CA ASP A 184 -5.55 -7.82 10.65
C ASP A 184 -4.04 -8.06 10.59
N CYS A 185 -3.57 -8.84 9.60
CA CYS A 185 -2.13 -9.07 9.47
C CYS A 185 -1.37 -7.85 8.92
N GLY A 186 -2.08 -6.84 8.40
CA GLY A 186 -1.49 -5.55 8.01
C GLY A 186 -0.92 -4.76 9.19
N ASP A 187 -1.22 -5.13 10.44
CA ASP A 187 -0.60 -4.56 11.64
C ASP A 187 0.76 -5.20 11.97
N GLN A 188 1.10 -6.32 11.34
CA GLN A 188 2.30 -7.09 11.66
C GLN A 188 3.40 -6.79 10.65
N ILE A 189 4.45 -6.09 11.08
CA ILE A 189 5.68 -5.89 10.29
C ILE A 189 6.38 -7.23 10.02
N SER A 190 6.14 -8.22 10.88
CA SER A 190 6.67 -9.56 10.73
C SER A 190 6.11 -10.24 9.47
N PRO A 191 6.96 -10.91 8.67
CA PRO A 191 6.60 -11.48 7.37
C PRO A 191 5.77 -12.77 7.44
N ARG A 192 5.29 -13.18 8.62
CA ARG A 192 4.64 -14.48 8.82
C ARG A 192 3.14 -14.49 8.49
N CYS A 193 2.68 -13.61 7.61
CA CYS A 193 1.28 -13.55 7.21
C CYS A 193 1.03 -14.33 5.90
N GLU A 194 -0.19 -14.83 5.74
CA GLU A 194 -0.61 -15.55 4.53
C GLU A 194 -0.63 -14.67 3.27
N HIS A 195 -0.63 -13.35 3.45
CA HIS A 195 -0.56 -12.37 2.37
C HIS A 195 0.89 -12.04 1.96
N ASN A 196 1.90 -12.66 2.59
CA ASN A 196 3.29 -12.47 2.19
C ASN A 196 3.49 -13.12 0.81
N PRO A 197 3.99 -12.37 -0.20
CA PRO A 197 4.26 -12.89 -1.54
C PRO A 197 5.06 -14.20 -1.53
N ARG A 198 6.03 -14.36 -0.63
CA ARG A 198 6.83 -15.59 -0.52
C ARG A 198 5.98 -16.81 -0.17
N VAL A 199 5.01 -16.66 0.73
CA VAL A 199 4.09 -17.75 1.11
C VAL A 199 3.15 -18.08 -0.04
N THR A 200 2.69 -17.08 -0.79
CA THR A 200 1.85 -17.27 -1.97
C THR A 200 2.60 -17.97 -3.10
N ASP A 201 3.87 -17.61 -3.32
CA ASP A 201 4.73 -18.24 -4.32
C ASP A 201 5.01 -19.71 -3.95
N GLU A 202 5.37 -19.98 -2.70
CA GLU A 202 5.57 -21.36 -2.18
C GLU A 202 4.30 -22.22 -2.30
N LYS A 203 3.12 -21.68 -1.98
CA LYS A 203 1.84 -22.38 -2.15
C LYS A 203 1.52 -22.65 -3.62
N THR A 204 1.84 -21.71 -4.51
CA THR A 204 1.59 -21.85 -5.95
C THR A 204 2.52 -22.89 -6.57
N GLU A 205 3.80 -22.89 -6.19
CA GLU A 205 4.79 -23.88 -6.62
C GLU A 205 4.44 -25.29 -6.12
N GLN A 206 4.00 -25.44 -4.86
CA GLN A 206 3.55 -26.73 -4.32
C GLN A 206 2.26 -27.24 -5.00
N ALA A 207 1.35 -26.34 -5.39
CA ALA A 207 0.14 -26.72 -6.15
C ALA A 207 0.47 -27.14 -7.60
N GLN A 208 1.54 -26.61 -8.19
CA GLN A 208 2.01 -26.97 -9.53
C GLN A 208 2.88 -28.24 -9.55
N HIS A 209 3.48 -28.60 -8.42
CA HIS A 209 4.20 -29.85 -8.22
C HIS A 209 3.57 -30.67 -7.09
N PRO A 210 2.40 -31.31 -7.31
CA PRO A 210 1.89 -32.28 -6.34
C PRO A 210 2.96 -33.38 -6.17
N GLU A 211 3.43 -33.58 -4.93
CA GLU A 211 4.32 -34.68 -4.59
C GLU A 211 3.72 -35.98 -5.11
N LYS A 212 4.44 -36.64 -6.02
CA LYS A 212 4.06 -37.98 -6.47
C LYS A 212 3.98 -38.88 -5.24
N PRO A 213 2.90 -39.66 -5.07
CA PRO A 213 2.84 -40.62 -3.97
C PRO A 213 4.03 -41.58 -4.11
N PRO A 214 4.63 -42.02 -2.99
CA PRO A 214 5.82 -42.85 -3.03
C PRO A 214 5.49 -44.13 -3.79
N ALA A 215 6.24 -44.37 -4.86
CA ALA A 215 6.17 -45.61 -5.61
C ALA A 215 6.71 -46.72 -4.71
N ASN A 216 5.82 -47.58 -4.21
CA ASN A 216 6.19 -48.92 -3.80
C ASN A 216 6.83 -49.61 -5.01
N ASN A 217 8.10 -49.98 -4.91
CA ASN A 217 8.54 -51.32 -5.26
C ASN A 217 10.00 -51.56 -4.87
N GLU A 218 10.14 -52.66 -4.14
CA GLU A 218 11.34 -53.44 -3.89
C GLU A 218 12.12 -53.74 -5.18
N CYS A 219 13.46 -53.69 -5.14
CA CYS A 219 14.34 -54.85 -5.40
C CYS A 219 15.81 -54.40 -5.56
N SER A 220 16.61 -54.78 -4.55
CA SER A 220 18.00 -55.25 -4.54
C SER A 220 19.00 -54.86 -5.65
N PHE A 221 20.18 -54.36 -5.25
CA PHE A 221 21.47 -55.06 -5.43
C PHE A 221 22.58 -54.43 -4.57
N GLU A 222 23.43 -55.28 -3.98
CA GLU A 222 24.51 -54.96 -3.04
C GLU A 222 25.80 -54.45 -3.71
N LEU A 223 26.36 -53.36 -3.16
CA LEU A 223 27.76 -53.02 -2.77
C LEU A 223 28.99 -53.73 -3.44
N PRO A 224 30.13 -53.01 -3.60
CA PRO A 224 31.07 -52.92 -2.46
C PRO A 224 31.78 -51.56 -2.24
N LYS A 225 32.30 -51.47 -1.00
CA LYS A 225 32.90 -50.35 -0.26
C LYS A 225 34.29 -49.93 -0.76
N SER A 226 34.64 -48.66 -0.57
CA SER A 226 36.03 -48.24 -0.33
C SER A 226 36.11 -47.05 0.64
N THR A 227 36.72 -47.36 1.79
CA THR A 227 37.51 -46.62 2.80
C THR A 227 37.64 -45.08 2.83
N SER A 228 37.43 -44.55 4.05
CA SER A 228 37.54 -43.18 4.58
C SER A 228 39.00 -42.66 4.73
N PRO A 229 39.31 -41.39 5.13
CA PRO A 229 38.97 -40.84 6.47
C PRO A 229 38.66 -39.32 6.60
N LYS A 230 38.11 -39.04 7.78
CA LYS A 230 37.75 -37.80 8.49
C LYS A 230 38.66 -36.57 8.29
N HIS A 231 38.06 -35.38 8.26
CA HIS A 231 38.57 -34.24 9.05
C HIS A 231 37.43 -33.30 9.48
N LEU A 232 37.30 -33.12 10.79
CA LEU A 232 36.54 -32.07 11.48
C LEU A 232 37.20 -30.71 11.25
N ILE A 233 36.45 -29.67 10.84
CA ILE A 233 36.59 -28.27 11.30
C ILE A 233 35.21 -27.57 11.22
N LEU A 234 34.68 -27.16 12.38
CA LEU A 234 33.71 -26.05 12.59
C LEU A 234 34.52 -24.84 13.11
N PRO A 235 33.95 -23.62 13.21
CA PRO A 235 33.26 -22.80 12.21
C PRO A 235 34.07 -21.51 11.93
N LYS A 236 33.79 -20.80 10.83
CA LYS A 236 34.12 -19.37 10.74
C LYS A 236 32.87 -18.60 10.35
N GLU A 237 32.38 -17.83 11.33
CA GLU A 237 31.50 -16.70 11.12
C GLU A 237 32.08 -15.84 9.99
N SER A 238 31.33 -15.73 8.91
CA SER A 238 31.56 -14.70 7.90
C SER A 238 30.26 -13.95 7.74
N ARG A 239 30.12 -12.85 8.49
CA ARG A 239 29.15 -11.77 8.22
C ARG A 239 29.36 -11.28 6.78
N ARG A 240 28.72 -11.93 5.81
CA ARG A 240 28.53 -11.36 4.48
C ARG A 240 27.48 -10.27 4.62
N LYS A 241 27.93 -9.02 4.63
CA LYS A 241 27.10 -7.87 4.28
C LYS A 241 26.56 -8.13 2.87
N LEU A 242 25.34 -8.65 2.77
CA LEU A 242 24.62 -8.69 1.51
C LEU A 242 24.29 -7.25 1.12
N ARG A 243 25.05 -6.72 0.16
CA ARG A 243 24.60 -5.58 -0.64
C ARG A 243 23.39 -6.07 -1.44
N ILE A 244 22.19 -5.77 -0.94
CA ILE A 244 20.96 -5.82 -1.73
C ILE A 244 21.14 -4.76 -2.83
N LYS A 245 21.51 -5.21 -4.03
CA LYS A 245 21.46 -4.40 -5.24
C LYS A 245 20.02 -4.40 -5.73
N ASP A 246 19.17 -3.57 -5.12
CA ASP A 246 17.92 -3.17 -5.76
C ASP A 246 18.14 -1.84 -6.48
N SER A 247 18.11 -1.89 -7.81
CA SER A 247 18.46 -0.79 -8.72
C SER A 247 17.48 0.40 -8.70
N ARG A 248 16.46 0.36 -7.83
CA ARG A 248 15.46 1.43 -7.67
C ARG A 248 15.66 2.30 -6.42
N ASN A 249 16.48 1.88 -5.45
CA ASN A 249 16.85 2.74 -4.30
C ASN A 249 18.05 3.66 -4.57
N SER A 250 18.64 3.58 -5.78
CA SER A 250 19.77 4.41 -6.20
C SER A 250 19.46 5.92 -6.23
N LEU A 251 18.18 6.31 -6.31
CA LEU A 251 17.80 7.73 -6.32
C LEU A 251 17.93 8.36 -4.93
N TYR A 252 17.80 7.58 -3.85
CA TYR A 252 17.91 8.10 -2.48
C TYR A 252 19.36 8.22 -1.99
N VAL A 253 20.27 7.36 -2.48
CA VAL A 253 21.67 7.32 -2.00
C VAL A 253 22.52 8.48 -2.54
N HIS A 254 22.13 9.12 -3.64
CA HIS A 254 22.92 10.19 -4.24
C HIS A 254 22.66 11.59 -3.67
N TYR A 255 21.58 11.80 -2.90
CA TYR A 255 21.25 13.15 -2.39
C TYR A 255 21.86 13.48 -1.02
N SER A 256 22.25 12.48 -0.23
CA SER A 256 22.87 12.67 1.09
C SER A 256 24.38 12.98 1.05
N GLN A 257 24.96 13.15 -0.13
CA GLN A 257 26.39 13.51 -0.31
C GLN A 257 26.59 14.91 -0.91
N SER A 258 25.58 15.78 -0.89
CA SER A 258 25.67 17.12 -1.46
C SER A 258 25.03 18.18 -0.56
N THR A 259 25.57 18.36 0.64
CA THR A 259 25.46 19.58 1.46
C THR A 259 26.69 19.69 2.35
#